data_AF-A0A1I1LZT3-F1
#
_entry.id   AF-A0A1I1LZT3-F1
#
_cell.length_a   1.000
_cell.length_b   1.000
_cell.length_c   1.000
_cell.angle_alpha   90.00
_cell.angle_beta   90.00
_cell.angle_gamma   90.00
#
_symmetry.space_group_name_H-M   'P 1'
#
loop_
_entity.id
_entity.type
_entity.pdbx_description
1 polymer ?
#
loop_
_entity_poly.entity_id
_entity_poly.type
_entity_poly.pdbx_seq_one_letter_code
_entity_poly.pdbx_strand_id
1 'polypeptide(L)'
;MVLPLPYKWLLRSAYLTIGMLLLWIGLDTWLDGTAWAGLRISQSAMTVEYCEFNHVHRFFHQPINTYSNLAYFFFGVLLLQIAWDDHTQQGKPGLNRLENFPMLSALLGGCFVYLGFGSAFFHASLTYLGQRVDMNATYSIMLTLVGMALYHLGHRLRWTPAQKTIWVLALLVLIGVFLPIALLVPSSRLVPALILGLNVLMLINYIQFRKERSFWLILLSFGLIVLAIKIRTLDVQKVGCDPHSFLQGHALWHVLTGLSSFCSYAFFRFTKKT
;
A
#
# COMPACT_ATOMS: atom_id res chain seq x y z
N MET A 1 2.34 5.40 21.60
CA MET A 1 2.21 3.95 21.85
C MET A 1 3.31 3.29 21.06
N VAL A 2 4.21 2.55 21.71
CA VAL A 2 5.23 1.76 20.99
C VAL A 2 4.53 0.53 20.42
N LEU A 3 4.65 0.30 19.12
CA LEU A 3 4.08 -0.90 18.49
C LEU A 3 4.88 -2.12 18.95
N PRO A 4 4.22 -3.21 19.39
CA PRO A 4 4.90 -4.41 19.86
C PRO A 4 5.41 -5.25 18.67
N LEU A 5 6.23 -4.66 17.81
CA LEU A 5 6.84 -5.32 16.66
C LEU A 5 8.16 -5.96 17.09
N PRO A 6 8.30 -7.30 17.05
CA PRO A 6 9.58 -7.96 17.25
C PRO A 6 10.60 -7.44 16.23
N TYR A 7 11.76 -6.99 16.72
CA TYR A 7 12.84 -6.49 15.85
C TYR A 7 13.23 -7.51 14.77
N LYS A 8 13.08 -8.81 15.05
CA LYS A 8 13.34 -9.91 14.10
C LYS A 8 12.48 -9.81 12.84
N TRP A 9 11.23 -9.36 12.93
CA TRP A 9 10.37 -9.18 11.76
C TRP A 9 10.84 -8.01 10.89
N LEU A 10 11.23 -6.90 11.53
CA LEU A 10 11.78 -5.73 10.84
C LEU A 10 13.09 -6.08 10.13
N LEU A 11 13.99 -6.81 10.80
CA LEU A 11 15.25 -7.28 10.20
C LEU A 11 14.98 -8.22 9.02
N ARG A 12 14.09 -9.20 9.16
CA ARG A 12 13.75 -10.11 8.05
C ARG A 12 13.13 -9.37 6.86
N SER A 13 12.21 -8.44 7.11
CA SER A 13 11.67 -7.58 6.05
C SER A 13 12.77 -6.79 5.37
N ALA A 14 13.69 -6.18 6.13
CA ALA A 14 14.81 -5.43 5.58
C ALA A 14 15.74 -6.31 4.74
N TYR A 15 16.09 -7.52 5.21
CA TYR A 15 16.93 -8.46 4.46
C TYR A 15 16.27 -8.88 3.14
N LEU A 16 14.97 -9.19 3.15
CA LEU A 16 14.24 -9.54 1.93
C LEU A 16 14.12 -8.35 0.97
N THR A 17 13.91 -7.14 1.50
CA THR A 17 13.90 -5.91 0.69
C THR A 17 15.26 -5.62 0.07
N ILE A 18 16.38 -5.84 0.80
CA ILE A 18 17.73 -5.71 0.25
C ILE A 18 17.97 -6.75 -0.85
N GLY A 19 17.53 -8.00 -0.64
CA GLY A 19 17.57 -9.03 -1.69
C GLY A 19 16.81 -8.61 -2.95
N MET A 20 15.61 -8.03 -2.78
CA MET A 20 14.82 -7.51 -3.90
C MET A 20 15.49 -6.31 -4.59
N LEU A 21 16.12 -5.41 -3.82
CA LEU A 21 16.90 -4.29 -4.36
C LEU A 21 18.03 -4.80 -5.26
N LEU A 22 18.81 -5.78 -4.80
CA LEU A 22 19.89 -6.38 -5.58
C LEU A 22 19.36 -7.03 -6.86
N LEU A 23 18.21 -7.70 -6.79
CA LEU A 23 17.54 -8.27 -7.95
C LEU A 23 17.11 -7.19 -8.95
N TRP A 24 16.53 -6.08 -8.49
CA TRP A 24 16.11 -4.97 -9.34
C TRP A 24 17.30 -4.24 -9.97
N ILE A 25 18.41 -4.06 -9.23
CA ILE A 25 19.67 -3.56 -9.79
C ILE A 25 20.17 -4.52 -10.88
N GLY A 26 20.09 -5.83 -10.66
CA GLY A 26 20.36 -6.84 -11.69
C GLY A 26 19.49 -6.63 -12.92
N LEU A 27 18.17 -6.55 -12.78
CA LEU A 27 17.28 -6.35 -13.93
C LEU A 27 17.61 -5.07 -14.70
N ASP A 28 17.86 -3.95 -14.01
CA ASP A 28 18.15 -2.66 -14.64
C ASP A 28 19.56 -2.55 -15.24
N THR A 29 20.47 -3.45 -14.87
CA THR A 29 21.81 -3.53 -15.47
C THR A 29 21.87 -4.45 -16.68
N TRP A 30 21.07 -5.51 -16.70
CA TRP A 30 21.10 -6.54 -17.75
C TRP A 30 20.02 -6.35 -18.84
N LEU A 31 18.97 -5.60 -18.55
CA LEU A 31 17.90 -5.27 -19.51
C LEU A 31 17.95 -3.80 -19.86
N ASP A 32 17.28 -3.44 -20.96
CA ASP A 32 17.15 -2.06 -21.42
C ASP A 32 15.69 -1.71 -21.72
N GLY A 33 15.45 -0.51 -22.24
CA GLY A 33 14.09 -0.03 -22.55
C GLY A 33 13.36 -0.86 -23.61
N THR A 34 14.06 -1.68 -24.40
CA THR A 34 13.44 -2.54 -25.42
C THR A 34 12.58 -3.65 -24.81
N ALA A 35 12.79 -3.98 -23.53
CA ALA A 35 11.94 -4.90 -22.79
C ALA A 35 10.47 -4.46 -22.72
N TRP A 36 10.20 -3.16 -22.92
CA TRP A 36 8.85 -2.58 -22.94
C TRP A 36 8.30 -2.32 -24.34
N ALA A 37 9.02 -2.73 -25.39
CA ALA A 37 8.61 -2.52 -26.77
C ALA A 37 7.24 -3.16 -27.06
N GLY A 38 6.42 -2.48 -27.86
CA GLY A 38 5.07 -2.94 -28.22
C GLY A 38 3.98 -2.59 -27.19
N LEU A 39 4.34 -2.16 -25.98
CA LEU A 39 3.35 -1.69 -25.00
C LEU A 39 2.95 -0.23 -25.29
N ARG A 40 1.64 0.06 -25.16
CA ARG A 40 1.11 1.42 -25.34
C ARG A 40 1.63 2.34 -24.24
N ILE A 41 2.18 3.49 -24.63
CA ILE A 41 2.66 4.54 -23.71
C ILE A 41 1.48 5.14 -22.90
N SER A 42 1.69 5.41 -21.61
CA SER A 42 0.67 6.02 -20.75
C SER A 42 0.51 7.53 -21.02
N GLN A 43 -0.64 8.09 -20.64
CA GLN A 43 -0.83 9.54 -20.67
C GLN A 43 0.19 10.27 -19.79
N SER A 44 0.48 9.70 -18.62
CA SER A 44 1.44 10.22 -17.65
C SER A 44 2.84 10.41 -18.26
N ALA A 45 3.27 9.46 -19.08
CA ALA A 45 4.53 9.52 -19.81
C ALA A 45 4.52 10.60 -20.91
N MET A 46 3.43 10.69 -21.68
CA MET A 46 3.29 11.68 -22.75
C MET A 46 3.27 13.12 -22.22
N THR A 47 2.74 13.34 -21.00
CA THR A 47 2.70 14.66 -20.36
C THR A 47 3.84 14.90 -19.38
N VAL A 48 4.76 13.94 -19.22
CA VAL A 48 5.85 13.97 -18.22
C VAL A 48 5.29 14.36 -16.84
N GLU A 49 4.34 13.58 -16.33
CA GLU A 49 3.59 13.92 -15.11
C GLU A 49 4.49 14.16 -13.89
N TYR A 50 5.49 13.30 -13.67
CA TYR A 50 6.39 13.37 -12.51
C TYR A 50 7.70 14.08 -12.82
N CYS A 51 8.32 14.66 -11.78
CA CYS A 51 9.55 15.45 -11.93
C CYS A 51 10.72 14.64 -12.51
N GLU A 52 10.89 13.40 -12.05
CA GLU A 52 12.00 12.54 -12.43
C GLU A 52 12.13 12.37 -13.96
N PHE A 53 13.37 12.50 -14.45
CA PHE A 53 13.69 12.34 -15.87
C PHE A 53 13.34 10.94 -16.39
N ASN A 54 12.72 10.87 -17.57
CA ASN A 54 12.35 9.61 -18.22
C ASN A 54 13.53 9.06 -19.05
N HIS A 55 14.30 8.13 -18.49
CA HIS A 55 15.38 7.40 -19.15
C HIS A 55 14.85 6.27 -20.05
N VAL A 56 14.19 6.61 -21.17
CA VAL A 56 13.53 5.62 -22.07
C VAL A 56 14.44 4.54 -22.68
N HIS A 57 15.76 4.70 -22.58
CA HIS A 57 16.74 3.70 -23.02
C HIS A 57 17.06 2.66 -21.93
N ARG A 58 16.75 2.92 -20.66
CA ARG A 58 17.00 2.01 -19.53
C ARG A 58 15.81 1.09 -19.32
N PHE A 59 16.03 -0.03 -18.65
CA PHE A 59 14.92 -0.88 -18.21
C PHE A 59 14.03 -0.15 -17.19
N PHE A 60 14.62 0.62 -16.27
CA PHE A 60 13.85 1.52 -15.42
C PHE A 60 13.85 2.94 -15.99
N HIS A 61 12.75 3.30 -16.66
CA HIS A 61 12.58 4.66 -17.19
C HIS A 61 12.63 5.73 -16.10
N GLN A 62 12.11 5.45 -14.89
CA GLN A 62 12.21 6.34 -13.73
C GLN A 62 12.80 5.58 -12.52
N PRO A 63 14.14 5.43 -12.44
CA PRO A 63 14.80 4.61 -11.43
C PRO A 63 14.40 4.92 -9.98
N ILE A 64 14.40 6.18 -9.56
CA ILE A 64 14.13 6.57 -8.17
C ILE A 64 12.66 6.29 -7.80
N ASN A 65 11.71 6.60 -8.68
CA ASN A 65 10.31 6.24 -8.51
C ASN A 65 10.10 4.72 -8.56
N THR A 66 10.86 3.98 -9.37
CA THR A 66 10.81 2.50 -9.36
C THR A 66 11.34 1.94 -8.04
N TYR A 67 12.57 2.27 -7.62
CA TYR A 67 13.18 1.71 -6.40
C TYR A 67 12.46 2.10 -5.11
N SER A 68 11.86 3.28 -5.04
CA SER A 68 11.09 3.70 -3.85
C SER A 68 9.88 2.81 -3.55
N ASN A 69 9.38 2.06 -4.54
CA ASN A 69 8.33 1.06 -4.35
C ASN A 69 8.76 -0.15 -3.49
N LEU A 70 10.05 -0.33 -3.22
CA LEU A 70 10.56 -1.27 -2.23
C LEU A 70 10.03 -0.97 -0.82
N ALA A 71 9.58 0.26 -0.54
CA ALA A 71 8.89 0.58 0.70
C ALA A 71 7.57 -0.21 0.85
N TYR A 72 6.78 -0.33 -0.23
CA TYR A 72 5.56 -1.15 -0.20
C TYR A 72 5.90 -2.62 -0.06
N PHE A 73 6.93 -3.11 -0.75
CA PHE A 73 7.41 -4.49 -0.61
C PHE A 73 7.80 -4.80 0.84
N PHE A 74 8.56 -3.90 1.49
CA PHE A 74 8.94 -4.03 2.89
C PHE A 74 7.71 -4.18 3.81
N PHE A 75 6.73 -3.29 3.67
CA PHE A 75 5.50 -3.36 4.47
C PHE A 75 4.67 -4.61 4.15
N GLY A 76 4.61 -5.03 2.88
CA GLY A 76 3.94 -6.26 2.47
C GLY A 76 4.54 -7.49 3.16
N VAL A 77 5.86 -7.64 3.12
CA VAL A 77 6.58 -8.71 3.82
C VAL A 77 6.39 -8.64 5.33
N LEU A 78 6.39 -7.44 5.91
CA LEU A 78 6.12 -7.26 7.34
C LEU A 78 4.71 -7.73 7.73
N LEU A 79 3.69 -7.34 6.96
CA LEU A 79 2.31 -7.73 7.20
C LEU A 79 2.07 -9.22 7.01
N LEU A 80 2.72 -9.84 6.03
CA LEU A 80 2.67 -11.30 5.83
C LEU A 80 3.28 -12.06 7.01
N GLN A 81 4.38 -11.55 7.58
CA GLN A 81 4.97 -12.13 8.80
C GLN A 81 4.04 -11.99 10.00
N ILE A 82 3.41 -10.82 10.17
CA ILE A 82 2.41 -10.61 11.25
C ILE A 82 1.23 -11.56 11.06
N ALA A 83 0.72 -11.69 9.83
CA ALA A 83 -0.39 -12.59 9.52
C ALA A 83 -0.04 -14.07 9.78
N TRP A 84 1.19 -14.48 9.46
CA TRP A 84 1.68 -15.82 9.76
C TRP A 84 1.75 -16.06 11.27
N ASP A 85 2.32 -15.13 12.02
CA ASP A 85 2.39 -15.22 13.48
C ASP A 85 0.99 -15.31 14.10
N ASP A 86 0.07 -14.44 13.71
CA ASP A 86 -1.35 -14.46 14.12
C ASP A 86 -2.01 -15.81 13.81
N HIS A 87 -1.70 -16.42 12.66
CA HIS A 87 -2.19 -17.75 12.31
C HIS A 87 -1.66 -18.84 13.26
N THR A 88 -0.37 -18.82 13.59
CA THR A 88 0.21 -19.80 14.54
C THR A 88 -0.31 -19.64 15.97
N GLN A 89 -0.85 -18.47 16.30
CA GLN A 89 -1.40 -18.18 17.63
C GLN A 89 -2.91 -18.40 17.73
N GLN A 90 -3.61 -18.75 16.65
CA GLN A 90 -5.05 -18.93 16.65
C GLN A 90 -5.54 -19.85 17.76
N GLY A 91 -6.66 -19.46 18.40
CA GLY A 91 -7.25 -20.21 19.50
C GLY A 91 -6.65 -19.92 20.87
N LYS A 92 -5.52 -19.20 20.95
CA LYS A 92 -4.99 -18.71 22.24
C LYS A 92 -5.90 -17.63 22.83
N PRO A 93 -6.08 -17.60 24.17
CA PRO A 93 -6.86 -16.55 24.81
C PRO A 93 -6.16 -15.19 24.72
N GLY A 94 -6.95 -14.11 24.76
CA GLY A 94 -6.43 -12.74 24.80
C GLY A 94 -5.96 -12.17 23.45
N LEU A 95 -6.25 -12.85 22.34
CA LEU A 95 -6.10 -12.31 20.99
C LEU A 95 -7.23 -11.32 20.67
N ASN A 96 -6.89 -10.21 20.02
CA ASN A 96 -7.85 -9.24 19.53
C ASN A 96 -8.59 -9.73 18.27
N ARG A 97 -9.53 -8.91 17.79
CA ARG A 97 -10.42 -9.28 16.69
C ARG A 97 -9.67 -9.55 15.38
N LEU A 98 -8.66 -8.74 15.05
CA LEU A 98 -7.87 -8.91 13.82
C LEU A 98 -6.81 -10.00 13.97
N GLU A 99 -6.23 -10.19 15.16
CA GLU A 99 -5.35 -11.35 15.49
C GLU A 99 -6.07 -12.67 15.23
N ASN A 100 -7.35 -12.76 15.56
CA ASN A 100 -8.19 -13.92 15.26
C ASN A 100 -8.59 -14.03 13.77
N PHE A 101 -8.15 -13.13 12.90
CA PHE A 101 -8.46 -13.13 11.47
C PHE A 101 -7.21 -12.84 10.60
N PRO A 102 -6.16 -13.67 10.70
CA PRO A 102 -4.88 -13.46 10.02
C PRO A 102 -4.98 -13.38 8.50
N MET A 103 -5.93 -14.09 7.88
CA MET A 103 -6.09 -14.06 6.43
C MET A 103 -6.41 -12.66 5.90
N LEU A 104 -7.07 -11.81 6.70
CA LEU A 104 -7.33 -10.42 6.32
C LEU A 104 -6.04 -9.58 6.39
N SER A 105 -5.18 -9.81 7.39
CA SER A 105 -3.82 -9.25 7.44
C SER A 105 -2.96 -9.73 6.26
N ALA A 106 -3.06 -11.01 5.90
CA ALA A 106 -2.34 -11.59 4.77
C ALA A 106 -2.78 -10.99 3.43
N LEU A 107 -4.09 -10.80 3.23
CA LEU A 107 -4.63 -10.12 2.06
C LEU A 107 -4.03 -8.72 1.92
N LEU A 108 -4.01 -7.94 3.00
CA LEU A 108 -3.41 -6.59 2.97
C LEU A 108 -1.91 -6.65 2.66
N GLY A 109 -1.16 -7.57 3.28
CA GLY A 109 0.25 -7.80 2.96
C GLY A 109 0.47 -8.13 1.48
N GLY A 110 -0.38 -8.99 0.90
CA GLY A 110 -0.39 -9.26 -0.53
C GLY A 110 -0.71 -8.03 -1.38
N CYS A 111 -1.64 -7.18 -0.96
CA CYS A 111 -1.95 -5.91 -1.64
C CYS A 111 -0.77 -4.93 -1.64
N PHE A 112 0.00 -4.87 -0.54
CA PHE A 112 1.22 -4.08 -0.46
C PHE A 112 2.32 -4.60 -1.41
N VAL A 113 2.52 -5.92 -1.45
CA VAL A 113 3.45 -6.53 -2.43
C VAL A 113 2.97 -6.24 -3.86
N TYR A 114 1.68 -6.40 -4.13
CA TYR A 114 1.08 -6.09 -5.42
C TYR A 114 1.30 -4.63 -5.82
N LEU A 115 1.11 -3.66 -4.92
CA LEU A 115 1.40 -2.25 -5.19
C LEU A 115 2.89 -2.00 -5.42
N GLY A 116 3.76 -2.62 -4.63
CA GLY A 116 5.21 -2.52 -4.81
C GLY A 116 5.64 -2.92 -6.23
N PHE A 117 5.17 -4.06 -6.72
CA PHE A 117 5.48 -4.52 -8.08
C PHE A 117 4.71 -3.78 -9.17
N GLY A 118 3.42 -3.49 -8.94
CA GLY A 118 2.56 -2.82 -9.92
C GLY A 118 3.01 -1.39 -10.21
N SER A 119 3.35 -0.64 -9.16
CA SER A 119 3.86 0.72 -9.28
C SER A 119 5.29 0.74 -9.81
N ALA A 120 6.16 -0.18 -9.37
CA ALA A 120 7.50 -0.33 -9.95
C ALA A 120 7.43 -0.66 -11.46
N PHE A 121 6.51 -1.52 -11.87
CA PHE A 121 6.26 -1.84 -13.29
C PHE A 121 5.81 -0.60 -14.07
N PHE A 122 4.92 0.22 -13.50
CA PHE A 122 4.52 1.46 -14.13
C PHE A 122 5.69 2.43 -14.30
N HIS A 123 6.49 2.69 -13.27
CA HIS A 123 7.63 3.62 -13.37
C HIS A 123 8.79 3.07 -14.20
N ALA A 124 8.95 1.75 -14.25
CA ALA A 124 9.93 1.10 -15.09
C ALA A 124 9.57 1.24 -16.58
N SER A 125 8.31 0.99 -16.93
CA SER A 125 7.84 0.89 -18.32
C SER A 125 7.24 2.19 -18.86
N LEU A 126 6.64 3.02 -18.01
CA LEU A 126 5.80 4.18 -18.35
C LEU A 126 4.61 3.87 -19.28
N THR A 127 4.14 2.63 -19.26
CA THR A 127 3.09 2.12 -20.15
C THR A 127 1.68 2.26 -19.57
N TYR A 128 0.67 2.29 -20.45
CA TYR A 128 -0.75 2.32 -20.10
C TYR A 128 -1.14 1.12 -19.24
N LEU A 129 -0.69 -0.08 -19.61
CA LEU A 129 -0.93 -1.29 -18.84
C LEU A 129 -0.33 -1.17 -17.44
N GLY A 130 0.95 -0.75 -17.34
CA GLY A 130 1.60 -0.48 -16.06
C GLY A 130 0.79 0.46 -15.19
N GLN A 131 0.31 1.58 -15.77
CA GLN A 131 -0.52 2.54 -15.04
C GLN A 131 -1.85 1.94 -14.54
N ARG A 132 -2.47 1.02 -15.29
CA ARG A 132 -3.70 0.33 -14.82
C ARG A 132 -3.40 -0.61 -13.65
N VAL A 133 -2.28 -1.33 -13.71
CA VAL A 133 -1.85 -2.25 -12.65
C VAL A 133 -1.50 -1.47 -11.37
N ASP A 134 -0.71 -0.39 -11.48
CA ASP A 134 -0.36 0.51 -10.38
C ASP A 134 -1.61 1.07 -9.67
N MET A 135 -2.54 1.62 -10.43
CA MET A 135 -3.78 2.18 -9.88
C MET A 135 -4.68 1.11 -9.25
N ASN A 136 -4.83 -0.06 -9.87
CA ASN A 136 -5.61 -1.16 -9.29
C ASN A 136 -4.99 -1.67 -7.99
N ALA A 137 -3.67 -1.78 -7.93
CA ALA A 137 -2.97 -2.14 -6.71
C ALA A 137 -3.15 -1.09 -5.61
N THR A 138 -3.14 0.20 -5.95
CA THR A 138 -3.46 1.29 -5.01
C THR A 138 -4.86 1.12 -4.43
N TYR A 139 -5.86 0.84 -5.27
CA TYR A 139 -7.23 0.58 -4.81
C TYR A 139 -7.32 -0.69 -3.95
N SER A 140 -6.53 -1.73 -4.23
CA SER A 140 -6.55 -2.98 -3.47
C SER A 140 -6.24 -2.78 -1.98
N ILE A 141 -5.26 -1.91 -1.66
CA ILE A 141 -4.94 -1.52 -0.28
C ILE A 141 -6.12 -0.78 0.36
N MET A 142 -6.67 0.21 -0.34
CA MET A 142 -7.78 1.03 0.20
C MET A 142 -9.04 0.19 0.46
N LEU A 143 -9.43 -0.65 -0.50
CA LEU A 143 -10.60 -1.53 -0.37
C LEU A 143 -10.41 -2.54 0.75
N THR A 144 -9.20 -3.10 0.90
CA THR A 144 -8.89 -4.03 2.00
C THR A 144 -8.93 -3.34 3.36
N LEU A 145 -8.37 -2.12 3.49
CA LEU A 145 -8.43 -1.34 4.73
C LEU A 145 -9.86 -0.90 5.08
N VAL A 146 -10.66 -0.50 4.09
CA VAL A 146 -12.10 -0.22 4.27
C VAL A 146 -12.82 -1.49 4.69
N GLY A 147 -12.54 -2.63 4.06
CA GLY A 147 -13.08 -3.93 4.44
C GLY A 147 -12.71 -4.33 5.88
N MET A 148 -11.48 -4.08 6.31
CA MET A 148 -11.06 -4.23 7.71
C MET A 148 -11.86 -3.33 8.64
N ALA A 149 -12.07 -2.06 8.27
CA ALA A 149 -12.84 -1.13 9.08
C ALA A 149 -14.31 -1.56 9.24
N LEU A 150 -14.94 -2.00 8.15
CA LEU A 150 -16.30 -2.53 8.13
C LEU A 150 -16.43 -3.83 8.95
N TYR A 151 -15.46 -4.73 8.85
CA TYR A 151 -15.41 -5.95 9.68
C TYR A 151 -15.43 -5.65 11.18
N HIS A 152 -14.78 -4.56 11.60
CA HIS A 152 -14.77 -4.13 12.99
C HIS A 152 -16.05 -3.39 13.40
N LEU A 153 -16.76 -2.70 12.50
CA LEU A 153 -18.09 -2.15 12.81
C LEU A 153 -19.06 -3.27 13.22
N GLY A 154 -18.98 -4.42 12.56
CA GLY A 154 -19.70 -5.65 12.90
C GLY A 154 -19.20 -6.38 14.16
N HIS A 155 -18.60 -5.69 15.14
CA HIS A 155 -17.97 -6.30 16.32
C HIS A 155 -18.87 -7.22 17.14
N ARG A 156 -20.19 -6.96 17.17
CA ARG A 156 -21.18 -7.79 17.88
C ARG A 156 -21.41 -9.14 17.20
N LEU A 157 -21.02 -9.27 15.93
CA LEU A 157 -21.14 -10.51 15.18
C LEU A 157 -19.92 -11.39 15.42
N ARG A 158 -20.15 -12.65 15.78
CA ARG A 158 -19.13 -13.70 15.85
C ARG A 158 -19.10 -14.45 14.53
N TRP A 159 -18.02 -14.28 13.78
CA TRP A 159 -17.89 -14.84 12.44
C TRP A 159 -17.29 -16.24 12.49
N THR A 160 -17.91 -17.18 11.79
CA THR A 160 -17.35 -18.52 11.58
C THR A 160 -16.13 -18.47 10.66
N PRO A 161 -15.26 -19.50 10.67
CA PRO A 161 -14.14 -19.59 9.72
C PRO A 161 -14.58 -19.51 8.25
N ALA A 162 -15.74 -20.09 7.92
CA ALA A 162 -16.30 -20.02 6.58
C ALA A 162 -16.69 -18.58 6.18
N GLN A 163 -17.34 -17.82 7.08
CA GLN A 163 -17.71 -16.42 6.83
C GLN A 163 -16.47 -15.53 6.67
N LYS A 164 -15.42 -15.76 7.46
CA LYS A 164 -14.11 -15.10 7.30
C LYS A 164 -13.51 -15.39 5.93
N THR A 165 -13.63 -16.63 5.45
CA THR A 165 -13.17 -17.02 4.12
C THR A 165 -13.93 -16.32 3.01
N ILE A 166 -15.26 -16.32 3.10
CA ILE A 166 -16.15 -15.61 2.18
C ILE A 166 -15.83 -14.12 2.15
N TRP A 167 -15.53 -13.48 3.28
CA TRP A 167 -15.16 -12.06 3.33
C TRP A 167 -13.94 -11.74 2.48
N VAL A 168 -12.86 -12.50 2.63
CA VAL A 168 -11.62 -12.29 1.89
C VAL A 168 -11.81 -12.58 0.42
N LEU A 169 -12.56 -13.65 0.07
CA LEU A 169 -12.91 -13.92 -1.32
C LEU A 169 -13.75 -12.79 -1.92
N ALA A 170 -14.72 -12.25 -1.18
CA ALA A 170 -15.51 -11.12 -1.62
C ALA A 170 -14.65 -9.87 -1.83
N LEU A 171 -13.66 -9.61 -0.97
CA LEU A 171 -12.70 -8.52 -1.17
C LEU A 171 -11.81 -8.76 -2.40
N LEU A 172 -11.33 -9.98 -2.64
CA LEU A 172 -10.55 -10.32 -3.84
C LEU A 172 -11.35 -10.12 -5.12
N VAL A 173 -12.60 -10.61 -5.14
CA VAL A 173 -13.53 -10.37 -6.26
C VAL A 173 -13.79 -8.89 -6.44
N LEU A 174 -14.02 -8.15 -5.34
CA LEU A 174 -14.20 -6.71 -5.39
C LEU A 174 -12.99 -6.01 -5.98
N ILE A 175 -11.76 -6.37 -5.59
CA ILE A 175 -10.52 -5.80 -6.16
C ILE A 175 -10.44 -6.01 -7.67
N GLY A 176 -10.78 -7.21 -8.15
CA GLY A 176 -10.81 -7.52 -9.58
C GLY A 176 -11.89 -6.73 -10.34
N VAL A 177 -13.11 -6.70 -9.81
CA VAL A 177 -14.25 -5.96 -10.40
C VAL A 177 -14.09 -4.44 -10.28
N PHE A 178 -13.31 -3.96 -9.33
CA PHE A 178 -13.07 -2.52 -9.15
C PHE A 178 -12.22 -1.94 -10.28
N LEU A 179 -11.44 -2.76 -11.00
CA LEU A 179 -10.64 -2.30 -12.14
C LEU A 179 -11.46 -1.54 -13.18
N PRO A 180 -12.52 -2.11 -13.79
CA PRO A 180 -13.35 -1.37 -14.75
C PRO A 180 -14.12 -0.20 -14.10
N ILE A 181 -14.57 -0.33 -12.85
CA ILE A 181 -15.29 0.75 -12.14
C ILE A 181 -14.39 1.98 -11.95
N ALA A 182 -13.13 1.76 -11.59
CA ALA A 182 -12.14 2.82 -11.41
C ALA A 182 -11.83 3.58 -12.70
N LEU A 183 -12.19 3.06 -13.87
CA LEU A 183 -12.07 3.78 -15.15
C LEU A 183 -13.19 4.80 -15.37
N LEU A 184 -14.32 4.67 -14.66
CA LEU A 184 -15.48 5.54 -14.81
C LEU A 184 -15.33 6.86 -14.04
N VAL A 185 -14.47 6.88 -13.02
CA VAL A 185 -14.28 8.03 -12.13
C VAL A 185 -12.81 8.42 -12.10
N PRO A 186 -12.47 9.70 -12.33
CA PRO A 186 -11.08 10.16 -12.24
C PRO A 186 -10.44 9.81 -10.90
N SER A 187 -9.21 9.30 -10.93
CA SER A 187 -8.46 8.92 -9.72
C SER A 187 -8.28 10.10 -8.74
N SER A 188 -8.20 11.33 -9.27
CA SER A 188 -8.14 12.57 -8.50
C SER A 188 -9.35 12.83 -7.61
N ARG A 189 -10.50 12.19 -7.88
CA ARG A 189 -11.69 12.23 -7.03
C ARG A 189 -11.83 10.95 -6.21
N LEU A 190 -11.62 9.81 -6.86
CA LEU A 190 -11.85 8.51 -6.25
C LEU A 190 -10.89 8.21 -5.10
N VAL A 191 -9.59 8.49 -5.26
CA VAL A 191 -8.58 8.23 -4.21
C VAL A 191 -8.82 9.08 -2.96
N PRO A 192 -8.99 10.43 -3.06
CA PRO A 192 -9.31 11.23 -1.86
C PRO A 192 -10.62 10.81 -1.19
N ALA A 193 -11.64 10.42 -1.95
CA ALA A 193 -12.91 9.95 -1.38
C ALA A 193 -12.73 8.66 -0.56
N LEU A 194 -11.95 7.69 -1.06
CA LEU A 194 -11.64 6.46 -0.34
C LEU A 194 -10.80 6.73 0.92
N ILE A 195 -9.81 7.63 0.84
CA ILE A 195 -9.00 8.05 2.00
C ILE A 195 -9.89 8.68 3.07
N LEU A 196 -10.78 9.61 2.69
CA LEU A 196 -11.70 10.25 3.61
C LEU A 196 -12.66 9.22 4.24
N GLY A 197 -13.25 8.35 3.42
CA GLY A 197 -14.14 7.28 3.89
C GLY A 197 -13.45 6.35 4.90
N LEU A 198 -12.22 5.92 4.62
CA LEU A 198 -11.43 5.11 5.55
C LEU A 198 -11.20 5.85 6.89
N ASN A 199 -10.81 7.12 6.85
CA ASN A 199 -10.56 7.90 8.07
C ASN A 199 -11.84 8.09 8.91
N VAL A 200 -12.99 8.31 8.25
CA VAL A 200 -14.30 8.36 8.93
C VAL A 200 -14.60 7.01 9.60
N LEU A 201 -14.41 5.89 8.90
CA LEU A 201 -14.62 4.55 9.46
C LEU A 201 -13.66 4.27 10.63
N MET A 202 -12.41 4.71 10.55
CA MET A 202 -11.44 4.61 11.65
C MET A 202 -11.87 5.46 12.85
N LEU A 203 -12.40 6.65 12.65
CA LEU A 203 -12.92 7.50 13.73
C LEU A 203 -14.14 6.86 14.41
N ILE A 204 -15.08 6.32 13.65
CA ILE A 204 -16.23 5.57 14.19
C ILE A 204 -15.73 4.39 15.05
N ASN A 205 -14.79 3.63 14.51
CA ASN A 205 -14.15 2.53 15.22
C ASN A 205 -13.43 2.99 16.50
N TYR A 206 -12.75 4.13 16.48
CA TYR A 206 -12.13 4.69 17.67
C TYR A 206 -13.18 5.01 18.73
N ILE A 207 -14.28 5.66 18.37
CA ILE A 207 -15.38 5.98 19.28
C ILE A 207 -15.95 4.70 19.92
N GLN A 208 -16.12 3.63 19.15
CA GLN A 208 -16.59 2.33 19.65
C GLN A 208 -15.60 1.67 20.63
N PHE A 209 -14.30 1.84 20.42
CA PHE A 209 -13.23 1.12 21.15
C PHE A 209 -12.22 2.08 21.80
N ARG A 210 -12.67 3.19 22.38
CA ARG A 210 -11.79 4.29 22.85
C ARG A 210 -10.70 3.85 23.84
N LYS A 211 -10.96 2.82 24.65
CA LYS A 211 -10.00 2.31 25.64
C LYS A 211 -8.92 1.44 25.01
N GLU A 212 -9.25 0.77 23.90
CA GLU A 212 -8.39 -0.21 23.25
C GLU A 212 -7.54 0.41 22.12
N ARG A 213 -8.07 1.43 21.43
CA ARG A 213 -7.47 1.95 20.20
C ARG A 213 -6.73 3.27 20.40
N SER A 214 -5.65 3.45 19.64
CA SER A 214 -4.84 4.66 19.70
C SER A 214 -5.36 5.73 18.73
N PHE A 215 -5.84 6.85 19.26
CA PHE A 215 -6.17 8.04 18.46
C PHE A 215 -4.96 8.57 17.67
N TRP A 216 -3.76 8.47 18.24
CA TRP A 216 -2.53 8.93 17.60
C TRP A 216 -2.21 8.21 16.29
N LEU A 217 -2.61 6.95 16.12
CA LEU A 217 -2.42 6.23 14.86
C LEU A 217 -3.33 6.78 13.75
N ILE A 218 -4.53 7.25 14.08
CA ILE A 218 -5.40 7.95 13.13
C ILE A 218 -4.73 9.26 12.69
N LEU A 219 -4.31 10.08 13.66
CA LEU A 219 -3.68 11.37 13.37
C LEU A 219 -2.40 11.21 12.55
N LEU A 220 -1.56 10.23 12.91
CA LEU A 220 -0.32 9.92 12.18
C LEU A 220 -0.63 9.45 10.76
N SER A 221 -1.56 8.51 10.58
CA SER A 221 -1.98 8.03 9.26
C SER A 221 -2.47 9.20 8.39
N PHE A 222 -3.34 10.04 8.94
CA PHE A 222 -3.91 11.19 8.24
C PHE A 222 -2.85 12.25 7.91
N GLY A 223 -1.99 12.60 8.86
CA GLY A 223 -0.90 13.55 8.65
C GLY A 223 0.07 13.10 7.55
N LEU A 224 0.45 11.81 7.55
CA LEU A 224 1.33 11.23 6.55
C LEU A 224 0.71 11.28 5.15
N ILE A 225 -0.57 10.92 4.98
CA ILE A 225 -1.20 10.94 3.65
C ILE A 225 -1.41 12.37 3.14
N VAL A 226 -1.75 13.33 4.02
CA VAL A 226 -1.85 14.76 3.63
C VAL A 226 -0.50 15.30 3.20
N LEU A 227 0.56 15.00 3.95
CA LEU A 227 1.92 15.38 3.60
C LEU A 227 2.34 14.75 2.26
N ALA A 228 2.05 13.45 2.07
CA ALA A 228 2.30 12.76 0.81
C ALA A 228 1.59 13.48 -0.34
N ILE A 229 0.28 13.74 -0.22
CA ILE A 229 -0.52 14.41 -1.27
C ILE A 229 0.12 15.75 -1.62
N LYS A 230 0.50 16.54 -0.61
CA LYS A 230 1.15 17.83 -0.83
C LYS A 230 2.46 17.69 -1.61
N ILE A 231 3.32 16.76 -1.22
CA ILE A 231 4.60 16.50 -1.89
C ILE A 231 4.37 16.06 -3.34
N ARG A 232 3.46 15.10 -3.58
CA ARG A 232 3.11 14.68 -4.95
C ARG A 232 2.56 15.83 -5.79
N THR A 233 1.72 16.69 -5.21
CA THR A 233 1.18 17.85 -5.93
C THR A 233 2.29 18.82 -6.35
N LEU A 234 3.25 19.10 -5.46
CA LEU A 234 4.40 19.95 -5.78
C LEU A 234 5.29 19.32 -6.88
N ASP A 235 5.50 18.00 -6.82
CA ASP A 235 6.24 17.23 -7.82
C ASP A 235 5.58 17.34 -9.20
N VAL A 236 4.27 17.12 -9.28
CA VAL A 236 3.50 17.22 -10.53
C VAL A 236 3.49 18.67 -11.08
N GLN A 237 3.43 19.66 -10.18
CA GLN A 237 3.51 21.08 -10.53
C GLN A 237 4.93 21.55 -10.87
N LYS A 238 5.93 20.67 -10.77
CA LYS A 238 7.36 20.96 -10.98
C LYS A 238 7.93 22.05 -10.05
N VAL A 239 7.30 22.28 -8.90
CA VAL A 239 7.77 23.28 -7.93
C VAL A 239 9.01 22.73 -7.20
N GLY A 240 10.17 23.36 -7.42
CA GLY A 240 11.45 22.88 -6.87
C GLY A 240 11.94 21.58 -7.50
N CYS A 241 11.52 21.29 -8.74
CA CYS A 241 11.87 20.07 -9.46
C CYS A 241 13.31 20.12 -9.99
N ASP A 242 14.13 19.13 -9.59
CA ASP A 242 15.36 18.75 -10.26
C ASP A 242 15.16 17.33 -10.84
N PRO A 243 15.05 17.19 -12.18
CA PRO A 243 14.72 15.92 -12.81
C PRO A 243 15.83 14.86 -12.68
N HIS A 244 17.06 15.26 -12.30
CA HIS A 244 18.20 14.36 -12.11
C HIS A 244 18.56 14.13 -10.63
N SER A 245 17.79 14.71 -9.71
CA SER A 245 17.99 14.54 -8.26
C SER A 245 17.72 13.10 -7.81
N PHE A 246 18.48 12.63 -6.83
CA PHE A 246 18.20 11.37 -6.12
C PHE A 246 16.99 11.49 -5.17
N LEU A 247 16.57 12.71 -4.84
CA LEU A 247 15.39 12.98 -4.02
C LEU A 247 14.25 13.46 -4.92
N GLN A 248 13.38 12.54 -5.28
CA GLN A 248 12.18 12.80 -6.07
C GLN A 248 10.95 12.91 -5.16
N GLY A 249 10.10 13.92 -5.38
CA GLY A 249 8.90 14.13 -4.57
C GLY A 249 7.94 12.95 -4.69
N HIS A 250 7.80 12.41 -5.90
CA HIS A 250 6.96 11.23 -6.12
C HIS A 250 7.51 9.94 -5.47
N ALA A 251 8.84 9.80 -5.37
CA ALA A 251 9.44 8.70 -4.62
C ALA A 251 9.17 8.80 -3.11
N LEU A 252 9.21 10.02 -2.55
CA LEU A 252 8.84 10.24 -1.15
C LEU A 252 7.33 10.00 -0.91
N TRP A 253 6.49 10.26 -1.91
CA TRP A 253 5.08 9.87 -1.88
C TRP A 253 4.91 8.38 -1.61
N HIS A 254 5.62 7.49 -2.33
CA HIS A 254 5.54 6.03 -2.12
C HIS A 254 5.83 5.60 -0.68
N VAL A 255 6.88 6.17 -0.08
CA VAL A 255 7.28 5.86 1.29
C VAL A 255 6.22 6.32 2.29
N LEU A 256 5.73 7.55 2.13
CA LEU A 256 4.77 8.16 3.06
C LEU A 256 3.39 7.49 2.99
N THR A 257 2.90 7.14 1.79
CA THR A 257 1.62 6.43 1.62
C THR A 257 1.71 5.00 2.13
N GLY A 258 2.84 4.32 1.93
CA GLY A 258 3.09 2.99 2.50
C GLY A 258 3.05 3.02 4.02
N LEU A 259 3.75 3.97 4.63
CA LEU A 259 3.76 4.15 6.09
C LEU A 259 2.39 4.56 6.63
N SER A 260 1.67 5.46 5.94
CA SER A 260 0.30 5.85 6.30
C SER A 260 -0.64 4.64 6.32
N SER A 261 -0.60 3.82 5.26
CA SER A 261 -1.41 2.61 5.14
C SER A 261 -1.05 1.58 6.20
N PHE A 262 0.23 1.44 6.57
CA PHE A 262 0.66 0.61 7.69
C PHE A 262 0.15 1.15 9.03
N CYS A 263 0.13 2.48 9.24
CA CYS A 263 -0.46 3.08 10.45
C CYS A 263 -1.97 2.81 10.53
N SER A 264 -2.68 2.84 9.40
CA SER A 264 -4.09 2.44 9.32
C SER A 264 -4.30 0.98 9.70
N TYR A 265 -3.45 0.07 9.22
CA TYR A 265 -3.47 -1.33 9.65
C TYR A 265 -3.18 -1.48 11.15
N ALA A 266 -2.14 -0.80 11.64
CA ALA A 266 -1.71 -0.84 13.03
C ALA A 266 -2.83 -0.39 13.99
N PHE A 267 -3.66 0.57 13.58
CA PHE A 267 -4.83 1.01 14.33
C PHE A 267 -5.85 -0.12 14.59
N PHE A 268 -6.01 -1.05 13.65
CA PHE A 268 -6.89 -2.22 13.82
C PHE A 268 -6.18 -3.39 14.51
N ARG A 269 -4.89 -3.60 14.21
CA ARG A 269 -4.13 -4.77 14.67
C ARG A 269 -3.61 -4.65 16.09
N PHE A 270 -3.11 -3.48 16.49
CA PHE A 270 -2.43 -3.30 17.77
C PHE A 270 -3.33 -2.55 18.73
N THR A 271 -4.13 -3.32 19.47
CA THR A 271 -4.99 -2.80 20.52
C THR A 271 -4.33 -2.95 21.88
N LYS A 272 -4.66 -2.05 22.82
CA LYS A 272 -4.30 -2.23 24.22
C LYS A 272 -5.12 -3.37 24.80
N LYS A 273 -4.47 -4.31 25.48
CA LYS A 273 -5.16 -5.33 26.29
C LYS A 273 -5.82 -4.61 27.46
N THR A 274 -7.15 -4.71 27.55
CA THR A 274 -7.95 -4.29 28.72
C THR A 274 -8.09 -5.41 29.70
#